data_AF-A0A7R9MDA1-F1
#
_entry.id   AF-A0A7R9MDA1-F1
#
_cell.length_a   1.000
_cell.length_b   1.000
_cell.length_c   1.000
_cell.angle_alpha   90.00
_cell.angle_beta   90.00
_cell.angle_gamma   90.00
#
_symmetry.space_group_name_H-M   'P 1'
#
loop_
_entity.id
_entity.type
_entity.pdbx_description
1 polymer ?
#
loop_
_entity_poly.entity_id
_entity_poly.type
_entity_poly.pdbx_seq_one_letter_code
_entity_poly.pdbx_strand_id
1 'polypeptide(L)'
;MELIVLRANIYYDEHAKNWTQYIDDEYSFVFPMHLLIPEKRDLYNSYKNYFNKMLPEWNKDIVILDLLSAIVLFNPNRPNMVNREAVMAEQKMYVYLLQRYLMIKYHWEWQSKSKMANLMNSLPDLQLVSAIEVENGVEDINSIMDEEFLQSRAKTGSDGKSAKKKGPKKNDNREDSSGDD
;
A
#
# COMPACT_ATOMS: atom_id res chain seq x y z
N MET A 1 -13.88 6.31 4.18
CA MET A 1 -13.16 5.31 3.36
C MET A 1 -12.13 5.97 2.45
N GLU A 2 -12.45 7.04 1.70
CA GLU A 2 -11.49 7.76 0.83
C GLU A 2 -10.12 8.09 1.48
N LEU A 3 -10.09 8.52 2.74
CA LEU A 3 -8.83 8.81 3.45
C LEU A 3 -7.98 7.55 3.70
N ILE A 4 -8.61 6.41 3.94
CA ILE A 4 -7.92 5.13 4.18
C ILE A 4 -7.29 4.66 2.87
N VAL A 5 -8.05 4.70 1.77
CA VAL A 5 -7.56 4.39 0.42
C VAL A 5 -6.39 5.29 0.04
N LEU A 6 -6.50 6.60 0.31
CA LEU A 6 -5.43 7.55 0.03
C LEU A 6 -4.16 7.24 0.86
N ARG A 7 -4.31 6.91 2.14
CA ARG A 7 -3.20 6.50 3.03
C ARG A 7 -2.58 5.18 2.61
N ALA A 8 -3.37 4.25 2.07
CA ALA A 8 -2.86 2.97 1.57
C ALA A 8 -1.83 3.14 0.44
N ASN A 9 -1.87 4.24 -0.34
CA ASN A 9 -0.84 4.53 -1.34
C ASN A 9 0.58 4.63 -0.76
N ILE A 10 0.72 5.09 0.48
CA ILE A 10 2.03 5.26 1.14
C ILE A 10 2.69 3.89 1.33
N TYR A 11 1.87 2.89 1.63
CA TYR A 11 2.32 1.54 1.96
C TYR A 11 2.37 0.63 0.73
N TYR A 12 1.90 1.08 -0.44
CA TYR A 12 1.86 0.25 -1.64
C TYR A 12 3.20 0.21 -2.37
N ASP A 13 3.73 -0.99 -2.56
CA ASP A 13 4.89 -1.26 -3.40
C ASP A 13 4.44 -1.69 -4.80
N GLU A 14 4.75 -0.85 -5.80
CA GLU A 14 4.42 -1.12 -7.19
C GLU A 14 5.17 -2.33 -7.78
N HIS A 15 6.41 -2.59 -7.34
CA HIS A 15 7.23 -3.69 -7.84
C HIS A 15 6.76 -5.02 -7.25
N ALA A 16 6.51 -5.05 -5.95
CA ALA A 16 6.06 -6.24 -5.25
C ALA A 16 4.54 -6.48 -5.37
N LYS A 17 3.77 -5.49 -5.86
CA LYS A 17 2.31 -5.50 -5.97
C LYS A 17 1.65 -5.91 -4.64
N ASN A 18 2.14 -5.33 -3.54
CA ASN A 18 1.65 -5.58 -2.20
C ASN A 18 1.62 -4.26 -1.40
N TRP A 19 0.84 -4.25 -0.32
CA TRP A 19 0.93 -3.21 0.69
C TRP A 19 1.80 -3.71 1.83
N THR A 20 2.78 -2.92 2.25
CA THR A 20 3.64 -3.23 3.39
C THR A 20 3.53 -2.13 4.42
N GLN A 21 2.97 -2.44 5.58
CA GLN A 21 2.91 -1.54 6.73
C GLN A 21 3.83 -2.05 7.83
N TYR A 22 4.84 -1.26 8.18
CA TYR A 22 5.68 -1.53 9.33
C TYR A 22 4.95 -1.06 10.60
N ILE A 23 4.70 -1.98 11.52
CA ILE A 23 4.08 -1.70 12.83
C ILE A 23 5.19 -1.41 13.86
N ASP A 24 6.31 -2.14 13.75
CA ASP A 24 7.54 -1.98 14.53
C ASP A 24 8.75 -2.44 13.70
N ASP A 25 9.97 -2.24 14.17
CA ASP A 25 11.23 -2.67 13.55
C ASP A 25 11.26 -4.20 13.32
N GLU A 26 10.52 -4.97 14.12
CA GLU A 26 10.42 -6.44 14.03
C GLU A 26 9.16 -6.94 13.31
N TYR A 27 8.12 -6.10 13.17
CA TYR A 27 6.81 -6.53 12.70
C TYR A 27 6.33 -5.69 11.53
N SER A 28 6.18 -6.35 10.37
CA SER A 28 5.54 -5.78 9.19
C SER A 28 4.32 -6.60 8.79
N PHE A 29 3.29 -5.89 8.38
CA PHE A 29 2.12 -6.45 7.75
C PHE A 29 2.28 -6.33 6.23
N VAL A 30 2.25 -7.46 5.53
CA VAL A 30 2.31 -7.50 4.06
C VAL A 30 0.98 -8.05 3.53
N PHE A 31 0.28 -7.25 2.74
CA PHE A 31 -0.96 -7.65 2.08
C PHE A 31 -0.76 -7.69 0.56
N PRO A 32 -0.66 -8.88 -0.05
CA PRO A 32 -0.53 -9.00 -1.50
C PRO A 32 -1.82 -8.57 -2.25
N MET A 33 -1.66 -7.77 -3.30
CA MET A 33 -2.81 -7.25 -4.06
C MET A 33 -3.62 -8.33 -4.79
N HIS A 34 -2.98 -9.45 -5.14
CA HIS A 34 -3.63 -10.55 -5.85
C HIS A 34 -4.69 -11.28 -5.03
N LEU A 35 -4.70 -11.12 -3.71
CA LEU A 35 -5.72 -11.68 -2.82
C LEU A 35 -7.09 -11.06 -3.03
N LEU A 36 -7.16 -9.87 -3.62
CA LEU A 36 -8.42 -9.23 -3.99
C LEU A 36 -9.05 -9.85 -5.25
N ILE A 37 -8.30 -10.65 -6.03
CA ILE A 37 -8.77 -11.22 -7.31
C ILE A 37 -9.86 -12.29 -7.14
N PRO A 38 -9.72 -13.29 -6.23
CA PRO A 38 -10.69 -14.38 -6.12
C PRO A 38 -12.06 -13.92 -5.61
N GLU A 39 -12.09 -12.92 -4.73
CA GLU A 39 -13.33 -12.49 -4.06
C GLU A 39 -13.90 -11.19 -4.63
N LYS A 40 -13.05 -10.25 -5.08
CA LYS A 40 -13.46 -8.86 -5.37
C LYS A 40 -12.76 -8.31 -6.62
N ARG A 41 -12.96 -8.96 -7.78
CA ARG A 41 -12.32 -8.60 -9.06
C ARG A 41 -12.51 -7.13 -9.48
N ASP A 42 -13.68 -6.57 -9.21
CA ASP A 42 -13.99 -5.17 -9.55
C ASP A 42 -13.24 -4.19 -8.63
N LEU A 43 -13.11 -4.54 -7.34
CA LEU A 43 -12.31 -3.79 -6.38
C LEU A 43 -10.82 -3.84 -6.75
N TYR A 44 -10.31 -5.03 -7.10
CA TYR A 44 -8.93 -5.19 -7.59
C TYR A 44 -8.66 -4.31 -8.82
N ASN A 45 -9.53 -4.33 -9.83
CA ASN A 45 -9.37 -3.55 -11.05
C ASN A 45 -9.39 -2.04 -10.76
N SER A 46 -10.28 -1.60 -9.86
CA SER A 46 -10.41 -0.20 -9.47
C SER A 46 -9.16 0.28 -8.72
N TYR A 47 -8.68 -0.51 -7.77
CA TYR A 47 -7.41 -0.25 -7.08
C TYR A 47 -6.24 -0.19 -8.04
N LYS A 48 -6.12 -1.17 -8.94
CA LYS A 48 -5.05 -1.22 -9.94
C LYS A 48 -5.06 0.00 -10.84
N ASN A 49 -6.23 0.41 -11.33
CA ASN A 49 -6.36 1.60 -12.17
C ASN A 49 -5.99 2.87 -11.40
N TYR A 50 -6.43 2.98 -10.14
CA TYR A 50 -6.11 4.11 -9.29
C TYR A 50 -4.60 4.21 -8.99
N PHE A 51 -3.96 3.13 -8.53
CA PHE A 51 -2.52 3.13 -8.24
C PHE A 51 -1.67 3.37 -9.48
N ASN A 52 -2.07 2.87 -10.65
CA ASN A 52 -1.33 3.12 -11.89
C ASN A 52 -1.40 4.59 -12.34
N LYS A 53 -2.49 5.31 -12.00
CA LYS A 53 -2.64 6.74 -12.30
C LYS A 53 -1.92 7.63 -11.28
N MET A 54 -1.79 7.16 -10.05
CA MET A 54 -1.01 7.84 -9.01
C MET A 54 0.48 7.64 -9.29
N LEU A 55 1.19 8.72 -9.63
CA LEU A 55 2.62 8.61 -9.90
C LEU A 55 3.39 8.23 -8.61
N PRO A 56 4.36 7.29 -8.68
CA PRO A 56 5.15 6.87 -7.52
C PRO A 56 5.86 8.01 -6.78
N GLU A 57 6.15 9.11 -7.47
CA GLU A 57 6.74 10.32 -6.90
C GLU A 57 5.83 11.03 -5.88
N TRP A 58 4.50 10.88 -6.00
CA TRP A 58 3.52 11.50 -5.09
C TRP A 58 3.33 10.68 -3.82
N ASN A 59 3.44 9.36 -3.91
CA ASN A 59 3.26 8.46 -2.78
C ASN A 59 4.32 8.68 -1.68
N LYS A 60 5.46 9.28 -2.06
CA LYS A 60 6.57 9.63 -1.14
C LYS A 60 6.51 11.06 -0.62
N ASP A 61 5.59 11.88 -1.13
CA ASP A 61 5.43 13.27 -0.71
C ASP A 61 4.25 13.39 0.26
N ILE A 62 4.58 13.34 1.55
CA ILE A 62 3.59 13.43 2.62
C ILE A 62 2.79 14.74 2.58
N VAL A 63 3.39 15.84 2.11
CA VAL A 63 2.71 17.14 2.04
C VAL A 63 1.63 17.11 0.96
N ILE A 64 1.93 16.55 -0.22
CA ILE A 64 0.92 16.36 -1.27
C ILE A 64 -0.22 15.48 -0.76
N LEU A 65 0.09 14.37 -0.10
CA LEU A 65 -0.92 13.44 0.41
C LEU A 65 -1.79 14.05 1.52
N ASP A 66 -1.21 14.83 2.44
CA ASP A 66 -1.96 15.51 3.50
C ASP A 66 -2.87 16.61 2.92
N LEU A 67 -2.40 17.34 1.91
CA LEU A 67 -3.22 18.34 1.22
C LEU A 67 -4.36 17.69 0.42
N LEU A 68 -4.10 16.58 -0.27
CA LEU A 68 -5.16 15.80 -0.93
C LEU A 68 -6.16 15.24 0.08
N SER A 69 -5.67 14.77 1.23
CA SER A 69 -6.52 14.30 2.34
C SER A 69 -7.47 15.40 2.80
N ALA A 70 -6.96 16.62 2.98
CA ALA A 70 -7.78 17.77 3.35
C ALA A 70 -8.80 18.13 2.26
N ILE A 71 -8.41 18.14 0.97
CA ILE A 71 -9.31 18.42 -0.15
C ILE A 71 -10.47 17.41 -0.21
N VAL A 72 -10.18 16.13 0.01
CA VAL A 72 -11.17 15.04 0.03
C VAL A 72 -12.04 15.11 1.29
N LEU A 73 -11.45 15.45 2.44
CA LEU A 73 -12.18 15.62 3.70
C LEU A 73 -13.22 16.74 3.58
N PHE A 74 -12.80 17.91 3.11
CA PHE A 74 -13.65 19.08 2.90
C PHE A 74 -14.43 19.02 1.57
N ASN A 75 -15.05 17.88 1.25
CA ASN A 75 -15.86 17.75 0.04
C ASN A 75 -17.29 18.32 0.27
N PRO A 76 -17.70 19.42 -0.39
CA PRO A 76 -19.01 20.06 -0.22
C PRO A 76 -20.20 19.22 -0.71
N ASN A 77 -19.94 18.12 -1.43
CA ASN A 77 -20.96 17.24 -1.99
C ASN A 77 -21.35 16.08 -1.07
N ARG A 78 -20.77 15.98 0.14
CA ARG A 78 -21.14 14.94 1.10
C ARG A 78 -22.61 15.07 1.53
N PRO A 79 -23.33 13.93 1.71
CA PRO A 79 -24.71 13.95 2.20
C PRO A 79 -24.79 14.53 3.62
N ASN A 80 -25.96 15.05 4.00
CA ASN A 80 -26.27 15.55 5.35
C ASN A 80 -25.44 16.75 5.84
N MET A 81 -24.87 17.54 4.92
CA MET A 81 -24.04 18.67 5.30
C MET A 81 -24.83 19.96 5.50
N VAL A 82 -24.68 20.55 6.68
CA VAL A 82 -25.36 21.78 7.10
C VAL A 82 -24.67 23.02 6.54
N ASN A 83 -23.35 23.15 6.71
CA ASN A 83 -22.59 24.35 6.32
C ASN A 83 -21.75 24.13 5.06
N ARG A 84 -22.41 23.99 3.91
CA ARG A 84 -21.74 23.72 2.63
C ARG A 84 -20.81 24.84 2.17
N GLU A 85 -21.17 26.09 2.44
CA GLU A 85 -20.38 27.25 2.00
C GLU A 85 -19.03 27.32 2.71
N ALA A 86 -19.03 27.12 4.04
CA ALA A 86 -17.78 27.07 4.80
C ALA A 86 -16.89 25.91 4.34
N VAL A 87 -17.47 24.72 4.12
CA VAL A 87 -16.73 23.55 3.62
C VAL A 87 -16.16 23.81 2.23
N MET A 88 -16.93 24.45 1.33
CA MET A 88 -16.42 24.81 0.00
C MET A 88 -15.29 25.85 0.07
N ALA A 89 -15.39 26.84 0.95
CA ALA A 89 -14.35 27.84 1.15
C ALA A 89 -13.05 27.20 1.65
N GLU A 90 -13.17 26.31 2.62
CA GLU A 90 -12.07 25.56 3.22
C GLU A 90 -11.41 24.63 2.18
N GLN A 91 -12.21 23.91 1.39
CA GLN A 91 -11.72 23.08 0.28
C GLN A 91 -10.90 23.90 -0.73
N LYS A 92 -11.41 25.07 -1.13
CA LYS A 92 -10.72 25.97 -2.07
C LYS A 92 -9.37 26.43 -1.52
N MET A 93 -9.28 26.64 -0.21
CA MET A 93 -8.01 27.02 0.44
C MET A 93 -6.98 25.89 0.34
N TYR A 94 -7.35 24.64 0.57
CA TYR A 94 -6.44 23.50 0.39
C TYR A 94 -6.05 23.24 -1.06
N VAL A 95 -6.99 23.38 -2.01
CA VAL A 95 -6.70 23.31 -3.46
C VAL A 95 -5.65 24.35 -3.84
N TYR A 96 -5.82 25.58 -3.36
CA TYR A 96 -4.89 26.67 -3.62
C TYR A 96 -3.52 26.45 -2.95
N LEU A 97 -3.49 25.91 -1.73
CA LEU A 97 -2.26 25.57 -1.03
C LEU A 97 -1.47 24.48 -1.76
N LEU A 98 -2.17 23.44 -2.25
CA LEU A 98 -1.58 22.40 -3.10
C LEU A 98 -0.98 23.01 -4.38
N GLN A 99 -1.72 23.91 -5.04
CA GLN A 99 -1.20 24.58 -6.23
C GLN A 99 0.09 25.36 -5.94
N ARG A 100 0.14 26.14 -4.86
CA ARG A 100 1.35 26.88 -4.46
C ARG A 100 2.50 25.92 -4.13
N TYR A 101 2.22 24.86 -3.39
CA TYR A 101 3.23 23.86 -3.04
C TYR A 101 3.87 23.25 -4.30
N LEU A 102 3.05 22.88 -5.29
CA LEU A 102 3.54 22.36 -6.57
C LEU A 102 4.34 23.42 -7.34
N MET A 103 3.95 24.69 -7.33
CA MET A 103 4.73 25.75 -7.98
C MET A 103 6.10 25.98 -7.34
N ILE A 104 6.20 25.81 -6.02
CA ILE A 104 7.49 25.90 -5.31
C ILE A 104 8.35 24.67 -5.59
N LYS A 105 7.73 23.49 -5.60
CA LYS A 105 8.41 22.20 -5.80
C LYS A 105 8.88 21.99 -7.23
N TYR A 106 8.10 22.43 -8.22
CA TYR A 106 8.41 22.27 -9.64
C TYR A 106 8.77 23.63 -10.24
N HIS A 107 10.01 23.75 -10.73
CA HIS A 107 10.59 25.02 -11.20
C HIS A 107 9.84 25.67 -12.38
N TRP A 108 9.07 24.89 -13.15
CA TRP A 108 8.35 25.39 -14.31
C TRP A 108 6.83 25.36 -14.09
N GLU A 109 6.18 26.47 -14.43
CA GLU A 109 4.73 26.67 -14.26
C GLU A 109 3.89 25.63 -15.04
N TRP A 110 4.33 25.23 -16.24
CA TRP A 110 3.62 24.21 -17.02
C TRP A 110 3.66 22.85 -16.33
N GLN A 111 4.78 22.52 -15.67
CA GLN A 111 4.96 21.26 -14.96
C GLN A 111 4.08 21.23 -13.72
N SER A 112 4.06 22.30 -12.92
CA SER A 112 3.19 22.39 -11.74
C SER A 112 1.71 22.32 -12.13
N LYS A 113 1.29 22.99 -13.21
CA LYS A 113 -0.08 22.91 -13.75
C LYS A 113 -0.45 21.51 -14.21
N SER A 114 0.45 20.84 -14.93
CA SER A 114 0.24 19.45 -15.37
C SER A 114 0.11 18.49 -14.18
N LYS A 115 0.98 18.61 -13.17
CA LYS A 115 0.92 17.78 -11.96
C LYS A 115 -0.37 18.03 -11.17
N MET A 116 -0.79 19.29 -11.02
CA MET A 116 -2.06 19.65 -10.40
C MET A 116 -3.25 19.01 -11.13
N ALA A 117 -3.30 19.11 -12.46
CA ALA A 117 -4.38 18.51 -13.25
C ALA A 117 -4.44 17.00 -13.07
N ASN A 118 -3.28 16.32 -13.11
CA ASN A 118 -3.26 14.86 -12.93
C ASN A 118 -3.71 14.44 -11.52
N LEU A 119 -3.32 15.19 -10.48
CA LEU A 119 -3.77 14.96 -9.10
C LEU A 119 -5.27 15.17 -8.94
N MET A 120 -5.83 16.24 -9.50
CA MET A 120 -7.27 16.49 -9.43
C MET A 120 -8.08 15.45 -10.21
N ASN A 121 -7.54 14.96 -11.34
CA ASN A 121 -8.16 13.92 -12.15
C ASN A 121 -8.13 12.52 -11.52
N SER A 122 -7.30 12.28 -10.51
CA SER A 122 -7.30 11.01 -9.77
C SER A 122 -8.31 10.97 -8.62
N LEU A 123 -8.85 12.12 -8.19
CA LEU A 123 -9.84 12.18 -7.11
C LEU A 123 -11.16 11.45 -7.42
N PRO A 124 -11.72 11.49 -8.64
CA PRO A 124 -12.90 10.68 -8.97
C PRO A 124 -12.64 9.18 -8.88
N ASP A 125 -11.46 8.71 -9.27
CA ASP A 125 -11.08 7.30 -9.14
C ASP A 125 -10.98 6.89 -7.66
N LEU A 126 -10.47 7.78 -6.79
CA LEU A 126 -10.45 7.58 -5.34
C LEU A 126 -11.87 7.43 -4.76
N GLN A 127 -12.79 8.28 -5.21
CA GLN A 127 -14.20 8.21 -4.81
C GLN A 127 -14.85 6.90 -5.26
N LEU A 128 -14.53 6.43 -6.47
CA LEU A 128 -15.02 5.16 -7.00
C LEU A 128 -14.52 3.97 -6.17
N VAL A 129 -13.21 3.89 -5.90
CA VAL A 129 -12.64 2.83 -5.05
C VAL A 129 -13.30 2.84 -3.68
N SER A 130 -13.42 4.03 -3.07
CA SER A 130 -14.06 4.17 -1.76
C SER A 130 -15.53 3.74 -1.77
N ALA A 131 -16.28 3.96 -2.85
CA ALA A 131 -17.68 3.56 -2.93
C ALA A 131 -17.81 2.03 -3.03
N ILE A 132 -16.97 1.41 -3.87
CA ILE A 132 -16.92 -0.06 -4.04
C ILE A 132 -16.52 -0.74 -2.72
N GLU A 133 -15.59 -0.17 -1.94
CA GLU A 133 -15.25 -0.70 -0.62
C GLU A 133 -16.40 -0.65 0.38
N VAL A 134 -17.19 0.43 0.38
CA VAL A 134 -18.36 0.55 1.26
C VAL A 134 -19.42 -0.49 0.88
N GLU A 135 -19.64 -0.70 -0.42
CA GLU A 135 -20.59 -1.69 -0.93
C GLU A 135 -20.17 -3.14 -0.62
N ASN A 136 -18.88 -3.45 -0.74
CA ASN A 136 -18.34 -4.77 -0.44
C ASN A 136 -18.23 -5.09 1.06
N GLY A 137 -18.57 -4.13 1.93
CA GLY A 137 -18.40 -4.22 3.37
C GLY A 137 -16.92 -4.22 3.79
N VAL A 138 -16.64 -3.65 4.96
CA VAL A 138 -15.39 -3.95 5.67
C VAL A 138 -15.58 -5.32 6.30
N GLU A 139 -15.43 -6.39 5.51
CA GLU A 139 -15.23 -7.70 6.11
C GLU A 139 -13.98 -7.62 6.97
N ASP A 140 -14.11 -8.12 8.20
CA ASP A 140 -13.07 -8.04 9.21
C ASP A 140 -11.77 -8.56 8.58
N ILE A 141 -10.83 -7.65 8.31
CA ILE A 141 -9.56 -7.98 7.65
C ILE A 141 -8.88 -9.11 8.44
N ASN A 142 -9.13 -9.18 9.75
CA ASN A 142 -8.72 -10.26 10.63
C ASN A 142 -9.24 -11.63 10.17
N SER A 143 -10.48 -11.75 9.71
CA SER A 143 -11.06 -13.01 9.22
C SER A 143 -10.41 -13.50 7.92
N ILE A 144 -10.09 -12.60 6.98
CA ILE A 144 -9.43 -12.95 5.71
C ILE A 144 -7.96 -13.31 5.97
N MET A 145 -7.30 -12.55 6.84
CA MET A 145 -5.94 -12.83 7.28
C MET A 145 -5.85 -14.17 8.01
N ASP A 146 -6.79 -14.48 8.90
CA ASP A 146 -6.79 -15.73 9.64
C ASP A 146 -6.89 -16.94 8.70
N GLU A 147 -7.71 -16.89 7.64
CA GLU A 147 -7.78 -17.97 6.65
C GLU A 147 -6.47 -18.13 5.85
N GLU A 148 -5.82 -17.05 5.44
CA GLU A 148 -4.55 -17.11 4.72
C GLU A 148 -3.36 -17.52 5.61
N PHE A 149 -3.31 -17.03 6.86
CA PHE A 149 -2.33 -17.45 7.85
C PHE A 149 -2.50 -18.95 8.16
N LEU A 150 -3.73 -19.46 8.22
CA LEU A 150 -3.99 -20.89 8.36
C LEU A 150 -3.56 -21.69 7.12
N GLN A 151 -3.78 -21.17 5.92
CA GLN A 151 -3.37 -21.83 4.67
C GLN A 151 -1.84 -21.84 4.44
N SER A 152 -1.13 -20.77 4.80
CA SER A 152 0.34 -20.70 4.72
C SER A 152 1.01 -21.62 5.75
N ARG A 153 0.40 -21.80 6.92
CA ARG A 153 0.81 -22.77 7.94
C ARG A 153 0.53 -24.23 7.52
N ALA A 154 -0.53 -24.47 6.74
CA ALA A 154 -0.80 -25.78 6.15
C ALA A 154 0.21 -26.17 5.05
N LYS A 155 0.70 -25.19 4.27
CA LYS A 155 1.74 -25.42 3.25
C LYS A 155 3.13 -25.69 3.84
N THR A 156 3.47 -25.07 4.97
CA THR A 156 4.74 -25.32 5.68
C THR A 156 4.73 -26.58 6.56
N GLY A 157 3.56 -27.17 6.82
CA GLY A 157 3.40 -28.43 7.55
C GLY A 157 3.54 -29.71 6.72
N SER A 158 3.65 -29.62 5.38
CA SER A 158 3.66 -30.79 4.49
C SER A 158 5.06 -31.32 4.13
N ASP A 159 6.15 -30.60 4.43
CA ASP A 159 7.53 -31.05 4.13
C ASP A 159 8.31 -31.47 5.39
N GLY A 160 7.61 -32.16 6.30
CA GLY A 160 8.17 -32.71 7.52
C GLY A 160 8.13 -34.23 7.55
N LYS A 161 8.88 -34.94 6.70
CA LYS A 161 9.30 -36.33 6.99
C LYS A 161 10.51 -36.81 6.16
N SER A 162 11.65 -36.91 6.86
CA SER A 162 12.69 -37.95 6.76
C SER A 162 14.08 -37.49 6.33
N ALA A 163 14.94 -37.20 7.31
CA ALA A 163 16.36 -37.54 7.20
C ALA A 163 16.89 -37.98 8.58
N LYS A 164 17.03 -39.30 8.72
CA LYS A 164 17.67 -40.01 9.84
C LYS A 164 19.05 -39.43 10.15
N LYS A 165 19.29 -39.08 11.42
CA LYS A 165 20.63 -38.95 12.02
C LYS A 165 21.45 -40.23 11.75
N LYS A 166 22.54 -40.12 11.00
CA LYS A 166 23.65 -41.10 11.03
C LYS A 166 24.74 -40.55 11.96
N GLY A 167 25.09 -41.35 12.97
CA GLY A 167 26.13 -41.03 13.96
C GLY A 167 27.54 -41.01 13.38
N PRO A 168 28.53 -40.52 14.15
CA PRO A 168 29.90 -40.37 13.69
C PRO A 168 30.63 -41.71 13.72
N LYS A 169 31.22 -42.10 12.58
CA LYS A 169 32.24 -43.15 12.53
C LYS A 169 33.60 -42.53 12.82
N LYS A 170 34.21 -42.93 13.94
CA LYS A 170 35.65 -42.93 14.15
C LYS A 170 36.31 -43.76 13.04
N ASN A 171 37.45 -43.31 12.54
CA ASN A 171 38.56 -44.19 12.20
C ASN A 171 39.87 -43.44 12.46
N ASP A 172 40.59 -43.94 13.45
CA ASP A 172 42.04 -43.83 13.56
C ASP A 172 42.70 -44.35 12.29
N ASN A 173 43.75 -43.68 11.83
CA ASN A 173 45.08 -44.29 11.77
C ASN A 173 46.15 -43.20 11.62
N ARG A 174 47.10 -43.27 12.55
CA ARG A 174 48.37 -42.54 12.62
C ARG A 174 49.43 -43.22 11.75
N GLU A 175 50.59 -42.54 11.75
CA GLU A 175 51.96 -42.96 11.43
C GLU A 175 52.34 -42.56 10.01
N ASP A 176 53.12 -41.47 9.85
CA ASP A 176 54.57 -41.30 10.13
C ASP A 176 55.22 -41.19 8.74
N SER A 177 56.25 -40.40 8.43
CA SER A 177 57.25 -39.62 9.16
C SER A 177 58.09 -38.89 8.10
N SER A 178 59.03 -38.02 8.54
CA SER A 178 60.26 -37.56 7.85
C SER A 178 60.09 -36.62 6.64
N GLY A 179 60.65 -35.39 6.64
CA GLY A 179 62.09 -35.07 6.44
C GLY A 179 62.31 -34.88 4.93
N ASP A 180 62.91 -33.86 4.33
CA ASP A 180 63.93 -32.88 4.73
C ASP A 180 63.94 -31.72 3.69
N ASP A 181 64.70 -30.67 4.03
CA ASP A 181 65.23 -29.54 3.23
C ASP A 181 64.33 -28.35 2.83
#